data_AF-A0A962M0G6-F1
#
_entry.id   AF-A0A962M0G6-F1
#
_cell.length_a   1.000
_cell.length_b   1.000
_cell.length_c   1.000
_cell.angle_alpha   90.00
_cell.angle_beta   90.00
_cell.angle_gamma   90.00
#
_symmetry.space_group_name_H-M   'P 1'
#
loop_
_entity.id
_entity.type
_entity.pdbx_description
1 polymer ?
#
loop_
_entity_poly.entity_id
_entity_poly.type
_entity_poly.pdbx_seq_one_letter_code
_entity_poly.pdbx_strand_id
1 'polypeptide(L)'
;MPTAPWWTCVLFPASAWATWAPTPSGSARSWNACSRAERAGPVLKRLLQILALALPAALATASNAEVDYLSFATDDEANSTEIFSKASPSVVFVTNTALRRNFFSLDVQEIPQGAGTGFIWDKSGLVVTNFHVIAGAHKVIVTLQDRSEHSAEIIGLAPEKDLAVLRMVDPP
;
A
#
# COMPACT_ATOMS: atom_id res chain seq x y z
N MET A 1 -0.13 -6.12 -19.04
CA MET A 1 -0.53 -5.74 -20.42
C MET A 1 -2.03 -5.52 -20.42
N PRO A 2 -2.53 -4.31 -20.74
CA PRO A 2 -3.95 -3.99 -20.57
C PRO A 2 -4.76 -4.60 -21.73
N THR A 3 -5.80 -5.36 -21.40
CA THR A 3 -6.84 -5.77 -22.33
C THR A 3 -7.72 -4.56 -22.63
N ALA A 4 -7.75 -4.10 -23.88
CA ALA A 4 -8.62 -2.99 -24.25
C ALA A 4 -10.10 -3.41 -24.07
N PRO A 5 -10.92 -2.62 -23.36
CA PRO A 5 -12.34 -2.93 -23.15
C PRO A 5 -13.11 -2.80 -24.48
N TRP A 6 -14.10 -3.66 -24.70
CA TRP A 6 -14.87 -3.79 -25.96
C TRP A 6 -15.53 -2.50 -26.51
N TRP A 7 -15.60 -1.45 -25.69
CA TRP A 7 -16.31 -0.20 -25.92
C TRP A 7 -15.46 0.76 -26.77
N THR A 8 -14.13 0.56 -26.78
CA THR A 8 -13.20 1.39 -27.57
C THR A 8 -13.51 1.31 -29.07
N CYS A 9 -13.99 0.17 -29.58
CA CYS A 9 -14.40 -0.04 -30.97
C CYS A 9 -15.43 0.98 -31.51
N VAL A 10 -16.21 1.64 -30.64
CA VAL A 10 -17.32 2.52 -31.07
C VAL A 10 -16.87 3.97 -31.29
N LEU A 11 -15.74 4.37 -30.70
CA LEU A 11 -15.34 5.78 -30.59
C LEU A 11 -14.27 6.23 -31.60
N PHE A 12 -13.58 5.31 -32.27
CA PHE A 12 -12.57 5.65 -33.28
C PHE A 12 -12.76 4.83 -34.57
N PRO A 13 -12.40 5.41 -35.74
CA PRO A 13 -12.42 4.69 -37.01
C PRO A 13 -11.34 3.60 -37.05
N ALA A 14 -11.64 2.48 -37.72
CA ALA A 14 -10.77 1.30 -37.83
C ALA A 14 -9.32 1.59 -38.30
N SER A 15 -9.09 2.70 -39.02
CA SER A 15 -7.76 3.14 -39.46
C SER A 15 -6.84 3.60 -38.32
N ALA A 16 -7.37 3.90 -37.13
CA ALA A 16 -6.61 4.43 -36.01
C ALA A 16 -5.90 3.37 -35.15
N TRP A 17 -6.19 2.07 -35.33
CA TRP A 17 -5.63 0.99 -34.48
C TRP A 17 -4.77 -0.05 -35.22
N ALA A 18 -4.61 0.08 -36.54
CA ALA A 18 -3.85 -0.90 -37.33
C ALA A 18 -2.37 -1.02 -36.92
N THR A 19 -1.83 -0.04 -36.18
CA THR A 19 -0.45 -0.01 -35.68
C THR A 19 -0.26 -0.66 -34.30
N TRP A 20 -1.33 -1.13 -33.65
CA TRP A 20 -1.31 -1.71 -32.30
C TRP A 20 -1.80 -3.16 -32.25
N ALA A 21 -1.58 -3.93 -33.32
CA ALA A 21 -1.93 -5.35 -33.36
C ALA A 21 -0.80 -6.22 -32.77
N PRO A 22 -1.01 -6.90 -31.63
CA PRO A 22 -0.13 -8.00 -31.22
C PRO A 22 -0.46 -9.28 -32.02
N THR A 23 0.54 -10.13 -32.21
CA THR A 23 0.44 -11.45 -32.88
C THR A 23 -0.66 -12.34 -32.28
N PRO A 24 -1.26 -13.26 -33.07
CA PRO A 24 -2.55 -13.87 -32.75
C PRO A 24 -2.42 -14.95 -31.68
N SER A 25 -2.67 -14.61 -30.42
CA SER A 25 -2.90 -15.59 -29.33
C SER A 25 -4.20 -15.35 -28.55
N GLY A 26 -5.00 -14.35 -28.91
CA GLY A 26 -6.30 -14.05 -28.28
C GLY A 26 -7.48 -14.72 -29.00
N SER A 27 -8.33 -15.43 -28.25
CA SER A 27 -9.45 -16.23 -28.76
C SER A 27 -10.35 -15.48 -29.76
N ALA A 28 -10.70 -16.15 -30.87
CA ALA A 28 -11.47 -15.62 -32.00
C ALA A 28 -12.89 -15.09 -31.67
N ARG A 29 -13.37 -15.20 -30.42
CA ARG A 29 -14.69 -14.70 -30.01
C ARG A 29 -14.76 -13.17 -29.87
N SER A 30 -13.66 -12.51 -29.48
CA SER A 30 -13.66 -11.05 -29.29
C SER A 30 -13.77 -10.27 -30.61
N TRP A 31 -13.20 -10.82 -31.69
CA TRP A 31 -13.21 -10.22 -33.03
C TRP A 31 -14.59 -10.25 -33.71
N ASN A 32 -15.37 -11.30 -33.47
CA ASN A 32 -16.71 -11.46 -34.04
C ASN A 32 -17.75 -10.50 -33.43
N ALA A 33 -17.52 -10.04 -32.19
CA ALA A 33 -18.39 -9.07 -31.52
C ALA A 33 -18.14 -7.64 -32.03
N CYS A 34 -16.87 -7.21 -32.16
CA CYS A 34 -16.53 -5.86 -32.65
C CYS A 34 -16.95 -5.68 -34.13
N SER A 35 -16.71 -6.67 -35.00
CA SER A 35 -17.13 -6.62 -36.42
C SER A 35 -18.64 -6.70 -36.67
N ARG A 36 -19.44 -7.09 -35.66
CA ARG A 36 -20.90 -7.11 -35.76
C ARG A 36 -21.53 -5.76 -35.38
N ALA A 37 -20.89 -5.01 -34.47
CA ALA A 37 -21.32 -3.66 -34.09
C ALA A 37 -21.17 -2.63 -35.22
N GLU A 38 -20.17 -2.77 -36.09
CA GLU A 38 -19.94 -1.86 -37.23
C GLU A 38 -21.01 -1.93 -38.33
N ARG A 39 -21.72 -3.07 -38.44
CA ARG A 39 -22.83 -3.31 -39.39
C ARG A 39 -24.20 -2.84 -38.90
N ALA A 40 -24.27 -2.21 -37.72
CA ALA A 40 -25.49 -1.60 -37.24
C ALA A 40 -25.91 -0.43 -38.16
N GLY A 41 -27.17 -0.42 -38.60
CA GLY A 41 -27.75 0.66 -39.40
C GLY A 41 -27.74 2.00 -38.64
N PRO A 42 -27.90 3.13 -39.36
CA PRO A 42 -27.71 4.48 -38.80
C PRO A 42 -28.67 4.79 -37.63
N VAL A 43 -29.85 4.17 -37.62
CA VAL A 43 -30.85 4.33 -36.55
C VAL A 43 -30.41 3.63 -35.26
N LEU A 44 -29.86 2.42 -35.36
CA LEU A 44 -29.38 1.66 -34.20
C LEU A 44 -28.12 2.28 -33.61
N LYS A 45 -27.24 2.84 -34.44
CA LYS A 45 -26.07 3.62 -33.98
C LYS A 45 -26.47 4.88 -33.22
N ARG A 46 -27.48 5.62 -33.69
CA ARG A 46 -28.01 6.80 -33.00
C ARG A 46 -28.69 6.43 -31.67
N LEU A 47 -29.46 5.35 -31.63
CA LEU A 47 -30.07 4.84 -30.39
C LEU A 47 -29.01 4.42 -29.35
N LEU A 48 -27.96 3.71 -29.78
CA LEU A 48 -26.83 3.34 -28.91
C LEU A 48 -26.04 4.56 -28.42
N GLN A 49 -25.85 5.58 -29.26
CA GLN A 49 -25.19 6.84 -28.86
C GLN A 49 -26.01 7.62 -27.84
N ILE A 50 -27.33 7.70 -28.02
CA ILE A 50 -28.22 8.38 -27.06
C ILE A 50 -28.26 7.62 -25.73
N LEU A 51 -28.30 6.29 -25.78
CA LEU A 51 -28.23 5.45 -24.57
C LEU A 51 -26.87 5.60 -23.85
N ALA A 52 -25.76 5.69 -24.60
CA ALA A 52 -24.43 5.88 -24.04
C ALA A 52 -24.19 7.28 -23.46
N LEU A 53 -24.86 8.33 -23.95
CA LEU A 53 -24.82 9.67 -23.36
C LEU A 53 -25.73 9.82 -22.13
N ALA A 54 -26.78 9.01 -22.02
CA ALA A 54 -27.69 9.03 -20.87
C ALA A 54 -27.19 8.19 -19.68
N LEU A 55 -26.33 7.20 -19.93
CA LEU A 55 -25.81 6.29 -18.89
C LEU A 55 -24.80 6.88 -17.87
N PRO A 56 -23.96 7.90 -18.15
CA PRO A 56 -23.00 8.39 -17.16
C PRO A 56 -23.67 9.15 -16.02
N ALA A 57 -24.88 9.70 -16.23
CA ALA A 57 -25.59 10.47 -15.22
C ALA A 57 -26.28 9.58 -14.15
N ALA A 58 -26.61 8.33 -14.49
CA ALA A 58 -27.30 7.41 -13.58
C ALA A 58 -26.36 6.63 -12.65
N LEU A 59 -25.06 6.53 -12.97
CA LEU A 59 -24.07 5.87 -12.09
C LEU A 59 -23.38 6.83 -11.09
N ALA A 60 -23.61 8.14 -11.19
CA ALA A 60 -22.90 9.12 -10.37
C ALA A 60 -23.48 9.34 -8.96
N THR A 61 -24.64 8.75 -8.62
CA THR A 61 -25.30 8.92 -7.31
C THR A 61 -25.49 7.61 -6.56
N ALA A 62 -24.59 6.65 -6.72
CA ALA A 62 -24.40 5.63 -5.70
C ALA A 62 -23.35 6.17 -4.71
N SER A 63 -23.72 7.20 -3.94
CA SER A 63 -22.94 7.52 -2.73
C SER A 63 -23.15 6.35 -1.78
N ASN A 64 -22.11 5.55 -1.55
CA ASN A 64 -22.08 4.70 -0.37
C ASN A 64 -22.30 5.64 0.83
N ALA A 65 -23.45 5.55 1.46
CA ALA A 65 -23.65 6.16 2.76
C ALA A 65 -22.70 5.41 3.69
N GLU A 66 -21.52 6.00 3.93
CA GLU A 66 -20.59 5.51 4.93
C GLU A 66 -21.33 5.55 6.26
N VAL A 67 -21.63 4.38 6.82
CA VAL A 67 -22.27 4.29 8.12
C VAL A 67 -21.28 4.84 9.13
N ASP A 68 -21.56 6.02 9.66
CA ASP A 68 -20.73 6.65 10.69
C ASP A 68 -20.95 5.95 12.03
N TYR A 69 -20.19 4.87 12.24
CA TYR A 69 -20.22 4.08 13.48
C TYR A 69 -19.78 4.90 14.70
N LEU A 70 -19.09 6.04 14.50
CA LEU A 70 -18.67 6.92 15.59
C LEU A 70 -19.81 7.79 16.13
N SER A 71 -20.93 7.90 15.41
CA SER A 71 -22.11 8.69 15.85
C SER A 71 -22.84 8.11 17.07
N PHE A 72 -22.62 6.83 17.38
CA PHE A 72 -23.13 6.15 18.58
C PHE A 72 -22.06 5.93 19.65
N ALA A 73 -20.83 6.40 19.40
CA ALA A 73 -19.74 6.23 20.34
C ALA A 73 -20.05 7.03 21.61
N THR A 74 -19.83 6.39 22.76
CA THR A 74 -19.83 7.07 24.05
C THR A 74 -18.69 8.10 24.10
N ASP A 75 -18.80 9.12 24.94
CA ASP A 75 -17.75 10.14 25.09
C ASP A 75 -16.37 9.52 25.40
N ASP A 76 -16.35 8.41 26.14
CA ASP A 76 -15.14 7.65 26.48
C ASP A 76 -14.49 6.96 25.26
N GLU A 77 -15.30 6.45 24.32
CA GLU A 77 -14.83 5.84 23.07
C GLU A 77 -14.27 6.90 22.11
N ALA A 78 -14.92 8.06 22.04
CA ALA A 78 -14.42 9.19 21.27
C ALA A 78 -13.04 9.66 21.78
N ASN A 79 -12.90 9.81 23.11
CA ASN A 79 -11.62 10.18 23.74
C ASN A 79 -10.51 9.15 23.47
N SER A 80 -10.83 7.85 23.61
CA SER A 80 -9.87 6.77 23.36
C SER A 80 -9.42 6.74 21.89
N THR A 81 -10.36 6.94 20.97
CA THR A 81 -10.09 7.00 19.53
C THR A 81 -9.22 8.20 19.17
N GLU A 82 -9.47 9.36 19.79
CA GLU A 82 -8.67 10.57 19.60
C GLU A 82 -7.22 10.38 20.09
N ILE A 83 -7.03 9.84 21.29
CA ILE A 83 -5.70 9.58 21.84
C ILE A 83 -4.94 8.59 20.96
N PHE A 84 -5.59 7.51 20.54
CA PHE A 84 -4.96 6.52 19.65
C PHE A 84 -4.60 7.11 18.29
N SER A 85 -5.49 7.89 17.67
CA SER A 85 -5.24 8.56 16.40
C SER A 85 -4.01 9.49 16.48
N LYS A 86 -3.87 10.22 17.59
CA LYS A 86 -2.71 11.11 17.82
C LYS A 86 -1.42 10.36 18.15
N ALA A 87 -1.49 9.26 18.92
CA ALA A 87 -0.32 8.55 19.42
C ALA A 87 0.23 7.50 18.45
N SER A 88 -0.64 6.84 17.67
CA SER A 88 -0.26 5.73 16.78
C SER A 88 0.88 6.06 15.80
N PRO A 89 1.00 7.27 15.22
CA PRO A 89 2.09 7.58 14.29
C PRO A 89 3.47 7.70 14.96
N SER A 90 3.51 7.82 16.29
CA SER A 90 4.76 7.94 17.05
C SER A 90 5.33 6.59 17.47
N VAL A 91 4.58 5.51 17.29
CA VAL A 91 5.00 4.15 17.64
C VAL A 91 5.76 3.53 16.47
N VAL A 92 6.90 2.93 16.78
CA VAL A 92 7.77 2.28 15.79
C VAL A 92 8.02 0.83 16.15
N PHE A 93 8.31 0.05 15.12
CA PHE A 93 8.70 -1.34 15.27
C PHE A 93 10.22 -1.46 15.22
N VAL A 94 10.82 -2.13 16.20
CA VAL A 94 12.28 -2.26 16.32
C VAL A 94 12.65 -3.71 16.05
N THR A 95 13.40 -3.93 14.98
CA THR A 95 13.90 -5.25 14.59
C THR A 95 15.39 -5.37 14.86
N ASN A 96 15.76 -6.47 15.51
CA ASN A 96 17.13 -6.84 15.80
C ASN A 96 17.57 -7.94 14.82
N THR A 97 18.61 -7.66 14.05
CA THR A 97 19.21 -8.61 13.12
C THR A 97 20.59 -9.05 13.63
N ALA A 98 20.85 -10.36 13.61
CA ALA A 98 22.18 -10.89 13.87
C ALA A 98 22.71 -11.66 12.65
N LEU A 99 24.03 -11.62 12.51
CA LEU A 99 24.74 -12.38 11.49
C LEU A 99 24.90 -13.82 11.97
N ARG A 100 24.28 -14.76 11.25
CA ARG A 100 24.48 -16.20 11.44
C ARG A 100 25.29 -16.74 10.26
N ARG A 101 26.35 -17.49 10.55
CA ARG A 101 27.12 -18.22 9.55
C ARG A 101 26.58 -19.63 9.44
N ASN A 102 26.16 -20.02 8.24
CA ASN A 102 25.73 -21.39 7.98
C ASN A 102 26.97 -22.30 7.90
N PHE A 103 27.08 -23.26 8.81
CA PHE A 103 28.24 -24.18 8.91
C PHE A 103 28.53 -24.96 7.62
N PHE A 104 27.51 -25.24 6.81
CA PHE A 104 27.65 -26.00 5.56
C PHE A 104 27.99 -25.15 4.33
N SER A 105 27.65 -23.85 4.33
CA SER A 105 27.78 -22.98 3.15
C SER A 105 28.80 -21.86 3.33
N LEU A 106 29.37 -21.67 4.53
CA LEU A 106 30.23 -20.55 4.92
C LEU A 106 29.67 -19.15 4.61
N ASP A 107 28.41 -19.07 4.17
CA ASP A 107 27.74 -17.84 3.80
C ASP A 107 27.22 -17.13 5.06
N VAL A 108 27.36 -15.80 5.09
CA VAL A 108 26.94 -14.96 6.20
C VAL A 108 25.52 -14.48 5.92
N GLN A 109 24.54 -14.97 6.67
CA GLN A 109 23.14 -14.56 6.52
C GLN A 109 22.72 -13.66 7.67
N GLU A 110 22.05 -12.56 7.34
CA GLU A 110 21.33 -11.72 8.29
C GLU A 110 20.00 -12.37 8.65
N ILE A 111 19.85 -12.84 9.89
CA ILE A 111 18.61 -13.43 10.38
C ILE A 111 18.05 -12.54 11.49
N PRO A 112 16.78 -12.12 11.42
CA PRO A 112 16.13 -11.41 12.53
C PRO A 112 16.14 -12.31 13.76
N GLN A 113 16.74 -11.83 14.86
CA GLN A 113 16.80 -12.56 16.13
C GLN A 113 15.72 -12.13 17.11
N GLY A 114 15.21 -10.90 16.98
CA GLY A 114 14.22 -10.37 17.89
C GLY A 114 13.49 -9.19 17.29
N ALA A 115 12.29 -8.94 17.81
CA ALA A 115 11.45 -7.82 17.46
C ALA A 115 10.85 -7.23 18.73
N GLY A 116 10.68 -5.91 18.74
CA GLY A 116 10.05 -5.19 19.82
C GLY A 116 9.43 -3.89 19.33
N THR A 117 8.96 -3.09 20.27
CA THR A 117 8.37 -1.78 20.00
C THR A 117 9.25 -0.67 20.55
N GLY A 118 9.06 0.52 20.00
CA GLY A 118 9.64 1.75 20.50
C GLY A 118 8.74 2.92 20.16
N PHE A 119 9.16 4.10 20.56
CA PHE A 119 8.48 5.33 20.16
C PHE A 119 9.48 6.44 19.88
N ILE A 120 9.08 7.36 19.00
CA ILE A 120 9.88 8.52 18.61
C ILE A 120 9.80 9.55 19.74
N TRP A 121 10.95 9.97 20.24
CA TRP A 121 11.09 10.97 21.31
C TRP A 121 11.19 12.39 20.76
N ASP A 122 11.90 12.57 19.65
CA ASP A 122 12.13 13.88 19.04
C ASP A 122 12.16 13.81 17.50
N LYS A 123 11.92 14.96 16.86
CA LYS A 123 11.99 15.16 15.41
C LYS A 123 13.38 14.92 14.83
N SER A 124 14.42 14.88 15.68
CA SER A 124 15.77 14.49 15.26
C SER A 124 15.91 12.99 14.93
N GLY A 125 14.85 12.19 15.05
CA GLY A 125 14.89 10.74 14.85
C GLY A 125 15.39 9.98 16.08
N LEU A 126 15.23 10.55 17.28
CA LEU A 126 15.57 9.84 18.52
C LEU A 126 14.44 8.88 18.89
N VAL A 127 14.77 7.63 19.18
CA VAL A 127 13.82 6.56 19.49
C VAL A 127 14.15 5.94 20.83
N VAL A 128 13.13 5.72 21.66
CA VAL A 128 13.27 5.01 22.93
C VAL A 128 12.67 3.62 22.80
N THR A 129 13.40 2.61 23.27
CA THR A 129 12.96 1.21 23.30
C THR A 129 13.47 0.53 24.57
N ASN A 130 13.07 -0.71 24.78
CA ASN A 130 13.58 -1.54 25.84
C ASN A 130 15.00 -2.03 25.52
N PHE A 131 15.85 -2.12 26.54
CA PHE A 131 17.23 -2.59 26.39
C PHE A 131 17.27 -4.05 25.91
N HIS A 132 16.42 -4.91 26.48
CA HIS A 132 16.41 -6.34 26.13
C HIS A 132 16.07 -6.62 24.66
N VAL A 133 15.37 -5.72 23.97
CA VAL A 133 15.01 -5.87 22.54
C VAL A 133 16.26 -5.79 21.65
N ILE A 134 17.19 -4.90 22.01
CA ILE A 134 18.42 -4.65 21.24
C ILE A 134 19.64 -5.40 21.80
N ALA A 135 19.50 -6.08 22.93
CA ALA A 135 20.60 -6.80 23.55
C ALA A 135 21.15 -7.89 22.61
N GLY A 136 22.45 -7.83 22.31
CA GLY A 136 23.10 -8.77 21.39
C GLY A 136 22.81 -8.54 19.90
N ALA A 137 22.15 -7.43 19.54
CA ALA A 137 21.95 -7.04 18.14
C ALA A 137 23.28 -6.71 17.46
N HIS A 138 23.44 -7.16 16.22
CA HIS A 138 24.52 -6.66 15.36
C HIS A 138 24.06 -5.42 14.58
N LYS A 139 22.79 -5.41 14.17
CA LYS A 139 22.15 -4.32 13.46
C LYS A 139 20.74 -4.13 13.97
N VAL A 140 20.34 -2.87 14.13
CA VAL A 140 18.99 -2.49 14.55
C VAL A 140 18.32 -1.72 13.41
N ILE A 141 17.13 -2.18 13.03
CA ILE A 141 16.30 -1.58 12.00
C ILE A 141 15.02 -1.10 12.66
N VAL A 142 14.67 0.16 12.42
CA VAL A 142 13.43 0.77 12.91
C VAL A 142 12.48 0.91 11.73
N THR A 143 11.29 0.33 11.86
CA THR A 143 10.23 0.42 10.87
C THR A 143 9.14 1.37 11.37
N LEU A 144 8.83 2.40 10.58
CA LEU A 144 7.78 3.37 10.87
C LEU A 144 6.41 2.84 10.44
N GLN A 145 5.35 3.55 10.82
CA GLN A 145 3.96 3.19 10.49
C GLN A 145 3.71 3.14 8.96
N ASP A 146 4.45 3.93 8.18
CA ASP A 146 4.40 3.95 6.71
C ASP A 146 5.10 2.74 6.04
N ARG A 147 5.68 1.84 6.85
CA ARG A 147 6.53 0.71 6.45
C ARG A 147 7.89 1.10 5.88
N SER A 148 8.33 2.34 6.09
CA SER A 148 9.71 2.72 5.81
C SER A 148 10.65 2.12 6.86
N GLU A 149 11.77 1.57 6.40
CA GLU A 149 12.79 0.96 7.26
C GLU A 149 14.03 1.85 7.32
N HIS A 150 14.50 2.11 8.54
CA HIS A 150 15.62 2.99 8.81
C HIS A 150 16.64 2.29 9.70
N SER A 151 17.92 2.43 9.35
CA SER A 151 18.98 1.96 10.24
C SER A 151 19.09 2.87 11.46
N ALA A 152 19.32 2.28 12.64
CA ALA A 152 19.46 3.03 13.87
C ALA A 152 20.80 2.74 14.57
N GLU A 153 21.36 3.78 15.16
CA GLU A 153 22.57 3.75 15.99
C GLU A 153 22.21 3.81 17.47
N ILE A 154 22.97 3.10 18.30
CA ILE A 154 22.77 3.10 19.75
C ILE A 154 23.48 4.32 20.34
N ILE A 155 22.73 5.18 21.03
CA ILE A 155 23.26 6.42 21.64
C ILE A 155 23.49 6.24 23.13
N GLY A 156 22.58 5.55 23.80
CA GLY A 156 22.64 5.35 25.24
C GLY A 156 21.92 4.08 25.67
N LEU A 157 22.43 3.45 26.72
CA LEU A 157 21.91 2.21 27.27
C LEU A 157 21.77 2.38 28.78
N ALA A 158 20.67 1.89 29.33
CA ALA A 158 20.42 1.83 30.78
C ALA A 158 19.90 0.41 31.15
N PRO A 159 20.80 -0.59 31.26
CA PRO A 159 20.41 -1.98 31.53
C PRO A 159 19.66 -2.15 32.86
N GLU A 160 19.99 -1.37 33.88
CA GLU A 160 19.34 -1.43 35.20
C GLU A 160 17.84 -1.08 35.14
N LYS A 161 17.44 -0.27 34.17
CA LYS A 161 16.05 0.18 33.96
C LYS A 161 15.40 -0.43 32.72
N ASP A 162 16.11 -1.34 32.05
CA ASP A 162 15.71 -1.93 30.77
C ASP A 162 15.37 -0.88 29.69
N LEU A 163 16.15 0.21 29.59
CA LEU A 163 15.92 1.27 28.60
C LEU A 163 17.11 1.42 27.65
N ALA A 164 16.80 1.76 26.40
CA ALA A 164 17.78 2.11 25.38
C ALA A 164 17.29 3.28 24.54
N VAL A 165 18.24 4.14 24.15
CA VAL A 165 18.02 5.28 23.27
C VAL A 165 18.78 5.05 21.98
N LEU A 166 18.05 5.11 20.88
CA LEU A 166 18.52 4.94 19.52
C LEU A 166 18.38 6.24 18.74
N ARG A 167 19.19 6.41 17.70
CA ARG A 167 19.06 7.50 16.73
C ARG A 167 18.94 6.91 15.34
N MET A 168 17.91 7.30 14.60
CA MET A 168 17.77 6.97 13.19
C MET A 168 18.79 7.75 12.36
N VAL A 169 19.40 7.10 11.38
CA VAL A 169 20.40 7.72 10.50
C VAL A 169 19.74 8.72 9.53
N ASP A 170 18.62 8.33 8.92
CA ASP A 170 17.90 9.13 7.93
C ASP A 170 16.42 9.32 8.34
N PRO A 171 16.11 10.19 9.31
CA PRO A 171 14.71 10.44 9.70
C PRO A 171 13.92 11.11 8.56
N PRO A 172 12.62 10.80 8.41
CA PRO A 172 11.73 11.42 7.43
C PRO A 172 11.34 12.88 7.77
#